data_AF-A0A1B2ADE9-F1
#
_entry.id   AF-A0A1B2ADE9-F1
#
_cell.length_a   1.000
_cell.length_b   1.000
_cell.length_c   1.000
_cell.angle_alpha   90.00
_cell.angle_beta   90.00
_cell.angle_gamma   90.00
#
_symmetry.space_group_name_H-M   'P 1'
#
loop_
_entity.id
_entity.type
_entity.pdbx_description
1 polymer ?
#
loop_
_entity_poly.entity_id
_entity_poly.type
_entity_poly.pdbx_seq_one_letter_code
_entity_poly.pdbx_strand_id
1 'polypeptide(L)'
;MSHSPAHRVRRKPGFFHPVPVRARCDGWSIVRQCHFLAYLYLTGSVTAAARGVGMSPKSAYRLRARDGAEGFAYEWDRVLTHPGTGRPTPPPIDYRKVTNPTLRHRVEIGRVKPVLHMGQVVGIARKADNTTLLRALRRHDAVCASIDRDEREEDRRVFANTRFGVTGPIDERRLPLADAPLGCRFQSQGDPR
;
A
#
# COMPACT_ATOMS: atom_id res chain seq x y z
N MET A 1 25.86 17.79 33.19
CA MET A 1 25.36 16.41 33.03
C MET A 1 24.99 16.18 31.57
N SER A 2 25.83 15.46 30.81
CA SER A 2 25.53 15.11 29.42
C SER A 2 24.38 14.10 29.40
N HIS A 3 23.20 14.54 28.97
CA HIS A 3 22.08 13.62 28.79
C HIS A 3 22.44 12.64 27.67
N SER A 4 22.51 11.35 28.00
CA SER A 4 22.66 10.29 26.99
C SER A 4 21.58 10.48 25.93
N PRO A 5 21.95 10.52 24.65
CA PRO A 5 20.99 10.84 23.61
C PRO A 5 19.93 9.73 23.54
N ALA A 6 18.64 10.13 23.50
CA ALA A 6 17.50 9.24 23.73
C ALA A 6 17.48 8.01 22.80
N HIS A 7 18.07 8.12 21.61
CA HIS A 7 18.17 7.03 20.63
C HIS A 7 19.04 5.84 21.06
N ARG A 8 19.96 6.00 22.04
CA ARG A 8 20.81 4.90 22.54
C ARG A 8 20.04 3.90 23.40
N VAL A 9 18.95 4.36 24.04
CA VAL A 9 18.11 3.54 24.92
C VAL A 9 16.81 3.15 24.23
N ARG A 10 16.63 3.42 22.93
CA ARG A 10 15.38 3.15 22.22
C ARG A 10 15.60 2.15 21.09
N ARG A 11 14.54 1.45 20.71
CA ARG A 11 14.58 0.51 19.58
C ARG A 11 14.45 1.28 18.27
N LYS A 12 15.23 0.89 17.26
CA LYS A 12 15.14 1.48 15.93
C LYS A 12 13.77 1.15 15.29
N PRO A 13 13.13 2.11 14.60
CA PRO A 13 11.95 1.83 13.79
C PRO A 13 12.30 0.84 12.67
N GLY A 14 11.36 -0.04 12.36
CA GLY A 14 11.49 -1.10 11.35
C GLY A 14 10.54 -0.88 10.19
N PHE A 15 10.21 -1.97 9.50
CA PHE A 15 9.32 -1.92 8.35
C PHE A 15 7.85 -1.88 8.78
N PHE A 16 7.13 -0.87 8.33
CA PHE A 16 5.70 -0.71 8.58
C PHE A 16 4.91 -0.41 7.31
N HIS A 17 3.59 -0.61 7.41
CA HIS A 17 2.64 -0.13 6.41
C HIS A 17 2.34 1.34 6.66
N PRO A 18 2.64 2.24 5.71
CA PRO A 18 2.28 3.63 5.87
C PRO A 18 0.77 3.78 5.90
N VAL A 19 0.29 4.71 6.71
CA VAL A 19 -1.14 4.96 6.88
C VAL A 19 -1.70 5.49 5.55
N PRO A 20 -2.75 4.89 4.98
CA PRO A 20 -3.38 5.38 3.77
C PRO A 20 -4.08 6.70 4.09
N VAL A 21 -3.51 7.78 3.59
CA VAL A 21 -4.03 9.14 3.80
C VAL A 21 -4.16 9.81 2.45
N ARG A 22 -5.25 10.55 2.27
CA ARG A 22 -5.50 11.30 1.04
C ARG A 22 -4.30 12.22 0.78
N ALA A 23 -3.73 12.11 -0.42
CA ALA A 23 -2.65 12.96 -0.87
C ALA A 23 -3.11 14.42 -0.85
N ARG A 24 -2.52 15.22 0.03
CA ARG A 24 -2.65 16.67 0.11
C ARG A 24 -1.24 17.25 0.26
N CYS A 25 -0.98 18.43 -0.28
CA CYS A 25 0.33 19.09 -0.21
C CYS A 25 0.77 19.37 1.25
N ASP A 26 -0.20 19.66 2.12
CA ASP A 26 -0.04 19.90 3.55
C ASP A 26 -0.31 18.65 4.39
N GLY A 27 -0.64 17.52 3.78
CA GLY A 27 -1.06 16.30 4.47
C GLY A 27 0.08 15.46 5.03
N TRP A 28 -0.30 14.39 5.72
CA TRP A 28 0.66 13.37 6.13
C TRP A 28 1.13 12.60 4.89
N SER A 29 2.35 12.82 4.42
CA SER A 29 2.94 11.99 3.37
C SER A 29 3.68 10.79 3.97
N ILE A 30 3.96 9.77 3.17
CA ILE A 30 4.80 8.63 3.58
C ILE A 30 6.16 9.13 4.11
N VAL A 31 6.72 10.14 3.44
CA VAL A 31 7.95 10.81 3.85
C VAL A 31 7.80 11.40 5.26
N ARG A 32 6.76 12.19 5.51
CA ARG A 32 6.50 12.77 6.83
C ARG A 32 6.28 11.70 7.91
N GLN A 33 5.63 10.58 7.59
CA GLN A 33 5.46 9.46 8.52
C GLN A 33 6.81 8.81 8.89
N CYS A 34 7.69 8.59 7.91
CA CYS A 34 9.04 8.07 8.15
C CYS A 34 9.90 9.04 8.96
N HIS A 35 9.90 10.32 8.59
CA HIS A 35 10.62 11.36 9.34
C HIS A 35 10.08 11.50 10.77
N PHE A 36 8.78 11.38 10.97
CA PHE A 36 8.18 11.44 12.30
C PHE A 36 8.71 10.32 13.20
N LEU A 37 8.69 9.07 12.73
CA LEU A 37 9.24 7.94 13.50
C LEU A 37 10.74 8.08 13.77
N ALA A 38 11.47 8.66 12.82
CA ALA A 38 12.88 8.97 13.00
C ALA A 38 13.11 10.01 14.10
N TYR A 39 12.42 11.15 14.05
CA TYR A 39 12.53 12.17 15.10
C TYR A 39 12.05 11.66 16.45
N LEU A 40 11.04 10.78 16.47
CA LEU A 40 10.58 10.13 17.70
C LEU A 40 11.68 9.24 18.30
N TYR A 41 12.42 8.53 17.46
CA TYR A 41 13.57 7.73 17.89
C TYR A 41 14.71 8.59 18.45
N LEU A 42 14.96 9.75 17.85
CA LEU A 42 16.05 10.66 18.25
C LEU A 42 15.75 11.43 19.53
N THR A 43 14.52 11.94 19.65
CA THR A 43 14.13 12.88 20.71
C THR A 43 13.39 12.19 21.86
N GLY A 44 12.72 11.06 21.59
CA GLY A 44 11.81 10.44 22.54
C GLY A 44 10.55 11.25 22.88
N SER A 45 10.32 12.37 22.18
CA SER A 45 9.19 13.27 22.43
C SER A 45 8.31 13.42 21.20
N VAL A 46 7.02 13.11 21.37
CA VAL A 46 6.02 13.23 20.32
C VAL A 46 5.86 14.67 19.85
N THR A 47 5.94 15.64 20.78
CA THR A 47 5.77 17.06 20.45
C THR A 47 6.96 17.59 19.65
N ALA A 48 8.18 17.23 20.03
CA ALA A 48 9.38 17.58 19.28
C ALA A 48 9.39 16.91 17.90
N ALA A 49 9.02 15.63 17.82
CA ALA A 49 8.96 14.89 16.56
C ALA A 49 7.92 15.45 15.58
N ALA A 50 6.72 15.79 16.08
CA ALA A 50 5.66 16.39 15.27
C ALA A 50 6.11 17.76 14.72
N ARG A 51 6.71 18.60 15.56
CA ARG A 51 7.27 19.90 15.13
C ARG A 51 8.40 19.74 14.11
N GLY A 52 9.27 18.74 14.29
CA GLY A 52 10.36 18.44 13.36
C GLY A 52 9.89 18.06 11.94
N VAL A 53 8.66 17.55 11.79
CA VAL A 53 8.05 17.25 10.47
C VAL A 53 7.07 18.33 9.99
N GLY A 54 6.96 19.46 10.70
CA GLY A 54 6.03 20.54 10.38
C GLY A 54 4.56 20.20 10.66
N MET A 55 4.29 19.28 11.60
CA MET A 55 2.94 18.83 11.97
C MET A 55 2.57 19.18 13.40
N SER A 56 1.28 19.26 13.68
CA SER A 56 0.80 19.40 15.06
C SER A 56 0.80 18.03 15.78
N PRO A 57 1.13 17.98 17.08
CA PRO A 57 1.05 16.74 17.87
C PRO A 57 -0.35 16.11 17.84
N LYS A 58 -1.39 16.95 17.87
CA LYS A 58 -2.80 16.51 17.75
C LYS A 58 -3.05 15.77 16.43
N SER A 59 -2.49 16.24 15.32
CA SER A 59 -2.62 15.56 14.03
C SER A 59 -1.89 14.21 13.99
N ALA A 60 -0.76 14.08 14.70
CA ALA A 60 -0.03 12.82 14.82
C ALA A 60 -0.83 11.76 15.60
N TYR A 61 -1.47 12.14 16.72
CA TYR A 61 -2.38 11.25 17.43
C TYR A 61 -3.61 10.86 16.60
N ARG A 62 -4.19 11.81 15.85
CA ARG A 62 -5.26 11.52 14.90
C ARG A 62 -4.84 10.55 13.81
N LEU A 63 -3.57 10.58 13.37
CA LEU A 63 -3.03 9.64 12.41
C LEU A 63 -2.93 8.23 13.01
N ARG A 64 -2.45 8.12 14.26
CA ARG A 64 -2.33 6.85 14.98
C ARG A 64 -3.68 6.15 15.18
N ALA A 65 -4.76 6.92 15.33
CA ALA A 65 -6.12 6.39 15.55
C ALA A 65 -6.88 6.01 14.27
N ARG A 66 -6.29 6.13 13.08
CA ARG A 66 -6.97 5.78 11.83
C ARG A 66 -7.00 4.27 11.57
N ASP A 67 -8.03 3.83 10.88
CA ASP A 67 -8.09 2.48 10.31
C ASP A 67 -6.93 2.27 9.33
N GLY A 68 -6.24 1.13 9.43
CA GLY A 68 -5.06 0.85 8.61
C GLY A 68 -3.76 1.45 9.16
N ALA A 69 -3.78 2.13 10.31
CA ALA A 69 -2.59 2.67 10.97
C ALA A 69 -1.92 1.68 11.94
N GLU A 70 -2.33 0.41 11.98
CA GLU A 70 -1.89 -0.56 12.99
C GLU A 70 -0.37 -0.78 12.92
N GLY A 71 0.18 -0.86 11.71
CA GLY A 71 1.63 -0.98 11.49
C GLY A 71 2.40 0.25 11.95
N PHE A 72 1.86 1.45 11.72
CA PHE A 72 2.47 2.70 12.16
C PHE A 72 2.41 2.87 13.68
N ALA A 73 1.25 2.58 14.29
CA ALA A 73 1.06 2.60 15.74
C ALA A 73 2.00 1.60 16.44
N TYR A 74 2.19 0.42 15.87
CA TYR A 74 3.12 -0.58 16.38
C TYR A 74 4.57 -0.09 16.40
N GLU A 75 5.03 0.53 15.31
CA GLU A 75 6.38 1.12 15.26
C GLU A 75 6.55 2.28 16.23
N TRP A 76 5.52 3.13 16.36
CA TRP A 76 5.50 4.21 17.33
C TRP A 76 5.71 3.65 18.76
N ASP A 77 4.90 2.66 19.15
CA ASP A 77 4.97 2.06 20.48
C ASP A 77 6.29 1.32 20.68
N ARG A 78 6.84 0.71 19.62
CA ARG A 78 8.14 0.05 19.67
C ARG A 78 9.30 1.01 19.89
N VAL A 79 9.26 2.20 19.30
CA VAL A 79 10.26 3.26 19.53
C VAL A 79 10.16 3.82 20.96
N LEU A 80 8.94 3.90 21.49
CA LEU A 80 8.72 4.39 22.86
C LEU A 80 9.03 3.34 23.94
N THR A 81 8.96 2.05 23.60
CA THR A 81 9.25 0.95 24.52
C THR A 81 10.76 0.83 24.75
N HIS A 82 11.19 0.93 26.01
CA HIS A 82 12.58 0.78 26.40
C HIS A 82 13.05 -0.69 26.26
N PRO A 83 14.31 -0.96 25.93
CA PRO A 83 14.89 -2.29 25.97
C PRO A 83 14.83 -2.80 27.41
N GLY A 84 14.29 -4.00 27.61
CA GLY A 84 14.13 -4.63 28.94
C GLY A 84 12.69 -4.63 29.48
N THR A 85 11.82 -3.71 29.06
CA THR A 85 10.42 -3.64 29.56
C THR A 85 9.43 -4.49 28.75
N GLY A 86 9.92 -5.53 28.06
CA GLY A 86 9.13 -6.34 27.13
C GLY A 86 9.09 -5.79 25.69
N ARG A 87 8.46 -6.54 24.78
CA ARG A 87 8.22 -6.13 23.38
C ARG A 87 6.74 -5.77 23.25
N PRO A 88 6.38 -4.65 22.61
CA PRO A 88 4.97 -4.42 22.30
C PRO A 88 4.46 -5.57 21.44
N THR A 89 3.23 -6.00 21.73
CA THR A 89 2.57 -7.07 21.00
C THR A 89 2.41 -6.62 19.54
N PRO A 90 2.90 -7.40 18.56
CA PRO A 90 2.64 -7.12 17.16
C PRO A 90 1.13 -6.99 16.91
N PRO A 91 0.70 -6.11 15.99
CA PRO A 91 -0.71 -6.07 15.64
C PRO A 91 -1.13 -7.46 15.14
N PRO A 92 -2.34 -7.93 15.48
CA PRO A 92 -2.86 -9.19 14.97
C PRO A 92 -2.72 -9.20 13.45
N ILE A 93 -2.40 -10.36 12.88
CA ILE A 93 -2.49 -10.54 11.43
C ILE A 93 -3.93 -10.20 11.05
N ASP A 94 -4.10 -9.15 10.25
CA ASP A 94 -5.42 -8.71 9.81
C ASP A 94 -6.06 -9.83 8.98
N TYR A 95 -6.96 -10.56 9.63
CA TYR A 95 -7.76 -11.65 9.07
C TYR A 95 -9.12 -11.12 8.56
N ARG A 96 -9.41 -9.82 8.73
CA ARG A 96 -10.60 -9.24 8.11
C ARG A 96 -10.48 -9.39 6.60
N LYS A 97 -11.63 -9.51 5.92
CA LYS A 97 -11.69 -9.43 4.46
C LYS A 97 -11.26 -8.02 4.06
N VAL A 98 -9.97 -7.83 3.84
CA VAL A 98 -9.42 -6.57 3.34
C VAL A 98 -10.05 -6.29 1.98
N THR A 99 -10.65 -5.12 1.83
CA THR A 99 -11.25 -4.66 0.57
C THR A 99 -10.16 -4.57 -0.51
N ASN A 100 -10.49 -4.88 -1.76
CA ASN A 100 -9.55 -4.87 -2.88
C ASN A 100 -8.72 -3.58 -3.01
N PRO A 101 -9.27 -2.36 -2.81
CA PRO A 101 -8.49 -1.12 -2.88
C PRO A 101 -7.38 -1.06 -1.83
N THR A 102 -7.64 -1.50 -0.59
CA THR A 102 -6.65 -1.50 0.49
C THR A 102 -5.55 -2.54 0.26
N LEU A 103 -5.89 -3.72 -0.27
CA LEU A 103 -4.90 -4.73 -0.68
C LEU A 103 -4.00 -4.18 -1.79
N ARG A 104 -4.60 -3.64 -2.85
CA ARG A 104 -3.88 -3.07 -3.98
C ARG A 104 -2.95 -1.94 -3.55
N HIS A 105 -3.43 -1.00 -2.73
CA HIS A 105 -2.62 0.07 -2.18
C HIS A 105 -1.41 -0.42 -1.37
N ARG A 106 -1.61 -1.45 -0.53
CA ARG A 106 -0.51 -2.07 0.25
C ARG A 106 0.50 -2.79 -0.62
N VAL A 107 0.06 -3.41 -1.72
CA VAL A 107 0.97 -4.04 -2.72
C VAL A 107 1.77 -2.98 -3.46
N GLU A 108 1.11 -1.92 -3.94
CA GLU A 108 1.73 -0.83 -4.69
C GLU A 108 2.79 -0.08 -3.86
N ILE A 109 2.50 0.22 -2.59
CA ILE A 109 3.42 0.95 -1.72
C ILE A 109 4.45 0.02 -1.05
N GLY A 110 4.02 -1.18 -0.67
CA GLY A 110 4.79 -2.09 0.17
C GLY A 110 4.98 -1.59 1.60
N ARG A 111 6.00 -2.10 2.27
CA ARG A 111 6.43 -1.69 3.60
C ARG A 111 7.58 -0.70 3.50
N VAL A 112 7.57 0.32 4.36
CA VAL A 112 8.58 1.37 4.38
C VAL A 112 9.31 1.38 5.72
N LYS A 113 10.57 1.79 5.71
CA LYS A 113 11.35 2.08 6.93
C LYS A 113 12.20 3.35 6.74
N PRO A 114 12.35 4.20 7.76
CA PRO A 114 13.32 5.28 7.72
C PRO A 114 14.74 4.72 7.80
N VAL A 115 15.62 5.17 6.90
CA VAL A 115 17.05 4.89 6.94
C VAL A 115 17.73 6.02 7.71
N LEU A 116 18.23 5.68 8.89
CA LEU A 116 18.92 6.60 9.78
C LEU A 116 20.43 6.41 9.65
N HIS A 117 21.15 7.51 9.47
CA HIS A 117 22.61 7.58 9.53
C HIS A 117 23.01 8.75 10.43
N MET A 118 23.91 8.54 11.39
CA MET A 118 24.40 9.58 12.32
C MET A 118 23.27 10.38 13.01
N GLY A 119 22.13 9.74 13.27
CA GLY A 119 20.98 10.41 13.88
C GLY A 119 20.21 11.36 12.96
N GLN A 120 20.39 11.27 11.64
CA GLN A 120 19.62 11.98 10.63
C GLN A 120 18.90 10.99 9.70
N VAL A 121 17.77 11.40 9.14
CA VAL A 121 17.07 10.61 8.10
C VAL A 121 17.76 10.85 6.77
N VAL A 122 18.38 9.81 6.23
CA VAL A 122 19.07 9.87 4.93
C VAL A 122 18.17 9.41 3.80
N GLY A 123 17.17 8.56 4.09
CA GLY A 123 16.24 8.11 3.08
C GLY A 123 15.17 7.18 3.61
N ILE A 124 14.41 6.60 2.68
CA ILE A 124 13.31 5.67 2.97
C ILE A 124 13.57 4.38 2.20
N ALA A 125 13.78 3.29 2.92
CA ALA A 125 13.90 1.98 2.30
C ALA A 125 12.52 1.35 2.17
N ARG A 126 12.25 0.74 1.01
CA ARG A 126 11.00 0.06 0.69
C ARG A 126 11.22 -1.44 0.56
N LYS A 127 10.22 -2.23 0.93
CA LYS A 127 10.21 -3.69 0.78
C LYS A 127 8.81 -4.13 0.34
N ALA A 128 8.73 -5.02 -0.65
CA ALA A 128 7.46 -5.59 -1.08
C ALA A 128 6.78 -6.37 0.05
N ASP A 129 5.45 -6.25 0.15
CA ASP A 129 4.66 -7.08 1.06
C ASP A 129 4.20 -8.36 0.35
N ASN A 130 5.07 -9.37 0.35
CA ASN A 130 4.82 -10.64 -0.35
C ASN A 130 3.55 -11.35 0.17
N THR A 131 3.23 -11.22 1.46
CA THR A 131 2.01 -11.81 2.01
C THR A 131 0.76 -11.16 1.40
N THR A 132 0.77 -9.84 1.25
CA THR A 132 -0.33 -9.09 0.63
C THR A 132 -0.42 -9.38 -0.86
N LEU A 133 0.73 -9.48 -1.55
CA LEU A 133 0.80 -9.88 -2.95
C LEU A 133 0.19 -11.27 -3.18
N LEU A 134 0.62 -12.29 -2.42
CA LEU A 134 0.12 -13.65 -2.55
C LEU A 134 -1.38 -13.76 -2.20
N ARG A 135 -1.90 -12.90 -1.31
CA ARG A 135 -3.34 -12.80 -1.05
C ARG A 135 -4.10 -12.18 -2.23
N ALA A 136 -3.55 -11.14 -2.84
CA ALA A 136 -4.13 -10.50 -4.02
C ALA A 136 -4.17 -11.46 -5.22
N LEU A 137 -3.08 -12.20 -5.48
CA LEU A 137 -3.00 -13.19 -6.55
C LEU A 137 -4.03 -14.31 -6.35
N ARG A 138 -4.13 -14.89 -5.15
CA ARG A 138 -5.15 -15.91 -4.86
C ARG A 138 -6.58 -15.46 -5.15
N ARG A 139 -6.90 -14.19 -4.89
CA ARG A 139 -8.22 -13.62 -5.20
C ARG A 139 -8.38 -13.39 -6.70
N HIS A 140 -7.32 -12.95 -7.38
CA HIS A 140 -7.31 -12.79 -8.84
C HIS A 140 -7.56 -14.13 -9.54
N ASP A 141 -6.84 -15.19 -9.15
CA ASP A 141 -7.00 -16.54 -9.71
C ASP A 141 -8.42 -17.07 -9.52
N ALA A 142 -9.06 -16.78 -8.38
CA ALA A 142 -10.44 -17.18 -8.13
C ALA A 142 -11.45 -16.47 -9.04
N VAL A 143 -11.19 -15.22 -9.43
CA VAL A 143 -12.02 -14.45 -10.36
C VAL A 143 -11.82 -14.93 -11.80
N CYS A 144 -10.58 -15.19 -12.21
CA CYS A 144 -10.32 -15.81 -13.52
C CYS A 144 -11.04 -17.16 -13.62
N ALA A 145 -10.93 -18.01 -12.59
CA ALA A 145 -11.61 -19.30 -12.57
C ALA A 145 -13.15 -19.20 -12.57
N SER A 146 -13.75 -18.09 -12.11
CA SER A 146 -15.20 -17.89 -12.25
C SER A 146 -15.57 -17.46 -13.67
N ILE A 147 -14.80 -16.55 -14.28
CA ILE A 147 -15.01 -16.11 -15.66
C ILE A 147 -14.89 -17.31 -16.61
N ASP A 148 -13.84 -18.12 -16.46
CA ASP A 148 -13.64 -19.32 -17.29
C ASP A 148 -14.77 -20.36 -17.10
N ARG A 149 -15.50 -20.35 -15.99
CA ARG A 149 -16.67 -21.22 -15.78
C ARG A 149 -17.91 -20.65 -16.45
N ASP A 150 -18.11 -19.34 -16.32
CA ASP A 150 -19.25 -18.63 -16.92
C ASP A 150 -19.18 -18.71 -18.46
N GLU A 151 -17.98 -18.52 -19.04
CA GLU A 151 -17.74 -18.69 -20.48
C GLU A 151 -18.04 -20.11 -20.95
N ARG A 152 -17.58 -21.14 -20.22
CA ARG A 152 -17.87 -22.55 -20.56
C ARG A 152 -19.36 -22.90 -20.44
N GLU A 153 -20.06 -22.31 -19.49
CA GLU A 153 -21.50 -22.49 -19.29
C GLU A 153 -22.29 -21.77 -20.40
N GLU A 154 -21.87 -20.58 -20.80
CA GLU A 154 -22.44 -19.84 -21.92
C GLU A 154 -22.23 -20.57 -23.25
N ASP A 155 -21.01 -21.05 -23.52
CA ASP A 155 -20.71 -21.91 -24.66
C ASP A 155 -21.62 -23.15 -24.67
N ARG A 156 -21.75 -23.85 -23.54
CA ARG A 156 -22.67 -25.00 -23.42
C ARG A 156 -24.12 -24.64 -23.73
N ARG A 157 -24.61 -23.49 -23.25
CA ARG A 157 -25.97 -23.00 -23.51
C ARG A 157 -26.17 -22.65 -24.99
N VAL A 158 -25.20 -21.99 -25.61
CA VAL A 158 -25.21 -21.69 -27.05
C VAL A 158 -25.24 -22.99 -27.85
N PHE A 159 -24.34 -23.93 -27.56
CA PHE A 159 -24.33 -25.25 -28.21
C PHE A 159 -25.65 -26.02 -28.01
N ALA A 160 -26.24 -25.98 -26.82
CA ALA A 160 -27.54 -26.59 -26.56
C ALA A 160 -28.65 -25.91 -27.40
N ASN A 161 -28.72 -24.58 -27.40
CA ASN A 161 -29.72 -23.85 -28.18
C ASN A 161 -29.56 -24.05 -29.69
N THR A 162 -28.32 -24.10 -30.19
CA THR A 162 -28.00 -24.40 -31.59
C THR A 162 -28.35 -25.85 -31.96
N ARG A 163 -28.17 -26.81 -31.05
CA ARG A 163 -28.48 -28.24 -31.28
C ARG A 163 -29.97 -28.55 -31.20
N PHE A 164 -30.75 -27.79 -30.44
CA PHE A 164 -32.21 -27.98 -30.26
C PHE A 164 -33.08 -27.14 -31.21
N GLY A 165 -32.50 -26.43 -32.18
CA GLY A 165 -33.26 -25.77 -33.26
C GLY A 165 -34.16 -24.61 -32.81
N VAL A 166 -33.82 -23.91 -31.72
CA VAL A 166 -34.52 -22.69 -31.31
C VAL A 166 -33.84 -21.49 -31.96
N THR A 167 -34.10 -21.24 -33.24
CA THR A 167 -33.78 -19.96 -33.90
C THR A 167 -34.76 -18.89 -33.41
N GLY A 168 -34.44 -18.22 -32.31
CA GLY A 168 -34.87 -16.84 -32.07
C GLY A 168 -34.03 -15.88 -32.93
N PRO A 169 -34.52 -14.68 -33.27
CA PRO A 169 -33.90 -13.85 -34.32
C PRO A 169 -32.49 -13.44 -33.89
N ILE A 170 -31.54 -13.66 -34.80
CA ILE A 170 -30.18 -13.14 -34.73
C ILE A 170 -30.30 -11.61 -34.70
N ASP A 171 -29.94 -10.97 -33.58
CA ASP A 171 -29.78 -9.51 -33.54
C ASP A 171 -28.46 -9.16 -34.24
N GLU A 172 -28.56 -8.77 -35.51
CA GLU A 172 -27.45 -8.42 -36.41
C GLU A 172 -26.70 -7.11 -36.03
N ARG A 173 -26.87 -6.57 -34.82
CA ARG A 173 -26.16 -5.35 -34.38
C ARG A 173 -24.78 -5.56 -33.78
N ARG A 174 -24.09 -6.67 -34.09
CA ARG A 174 -22.67 -6.84 -33.74
C ARG A 174 -21.86 -7.25 -34.95
N LEU A 175 -21.66 -6.29 -35.86
CA LEU A 175 -20.58 -6.35 -36.85
C LEU A 175 -19.21 -6.41 -36.13
N PRO A 176 -18.24 -7.13 -36.70
CA PRO A 176 -16.94 -7.36 -36.08
C PRO A 176 -16.06 -6.10 -36.22
N LEU A 177 -15.46 -5.66 -35.11
CA LEU A 177 -14.34 -4.73 -35.17
C LEU A 177 -13.12 -5.52 -35.66
N ALA A 178 -12.84 -5.35 -36.95
CA ALA A 178 -11.73 -5.95 -37.67
C ALA A 178 -10.36 -5.66 -37.01
N ASP A 179 -9.47 -6.62 -37.20
CA ASP A 179 -8.05 -6.60 -36.89
C ASP A 179 -7.36 -5.29 -37.27
N ALA A 180 -6.57 -4.72 -36.35
CA ALA A 180 -5.56 -3.73 -36.66
C ALA A 180 -4.17 -4.32 -36.35
N PRO A 181 -3.28 -4.48 -37.35
CA PRO A 181 -1.97 -5.09 -37.17
C PRO A 181 -0.94 -4.10 -36.61
N LEU A 182 0.07 -4.68 -35.95
CA LEU A 182 1.32 -4.07 -35.50
C LEU A 182 2.08 -3.38 -36.66
N GLY A 183 2.70 -2.22 -36.42
CA GLY A 183 3.72 -1.67 -37.35
C GLY A 183 4.14 -0.19 -37.22
N CYS A 184 5.07 0.09 -36.31
CA CYS A 184 6.20 1.07 -36.34
C CYS A 184 6.19 2.38 -37.18
N ARG A 185 6.48 3.53 -36.53
CA ARG A 185 7.64 4.48 -36.74
C ARG A 185 7.32 5.83 -36.08
N PHE A 186 8.09 6.32 -35.10
CA PHE A 186 9.33 7.08 -35.26
C PHE A 186 9.17 8.35 -36.12
N GLN A 187 9.08 9.52 -35.49
CA GLN A 187 9.73 10.74 -35.97
C GLN A 187 9.98 11.74 -34.83
N SER A 188 11.24 12.17 -34.79
CA SER A 188 11.89 13.12 -33.90
C SER A 188 11.75 14.57 -34.38
N GLN A 189 11.79 15.50 -33.43
CA GLN A 189 12.37 16.86 -33.47
C GLN A 189 11.94 17.87 -34.55
N GLY A 190 11.62 19.09 -34.08
CA GLY A 190 11.69 20.33 -34.87
C GLY A 190 10.97 21.51 -34.22
N ASP A 191 11.67 22.27 -33.38
CA ASP A 191 11.44 23.73 -33.15
C ASP A 191 11.61 24.46 -34.52
N PRO A 192 11.06 25.67 -34.82
CA PRO A 192 11.28 26.90 -34.04
C PRO A 192 10.19 28.01 -34.06
N ARG A 193 10.19 28.83 -33.00
CA ARG A 193 10.23 30.33 -32.95
C ARG A 193 9.37 30.92 -31.84
#